data_AF-A0A7Y5DQD1-F1
#
_entry.id   AF-A0A7Y5DQD1-F1
#
_cell.length_a   1.000
_cell.length_b   1.000
_cell.length_c   1.000
_cell.angle_alpha   90.00
_cell.angle_beta   90.00
_cell.angle_gamma   90.00
#
_symmetry.space_group_name_H-M   'P 1'
#
loop_
_entity.id
_entity.type
_entity.pdbx_description
1 polymer ?
#
loop_
_entity_poly.entity_id
_entity_poly.type
_entity_poly.pdbx_seq_one_letter_code
_entity_poly.pdbx_strand_id
1 'polypeptide(L)'
;MASIRDFKKDVKYLVNHFIDECYTQLAFSVVLDQENTLDIISDALKLRDEIISKLNSNSLNGNKIEGKSYYNTIAEDFYHRIIELTERLHSLED
;
A
#
# COMPACT_ATOMS: atom_id res chain seq x y z
N MET A 1 21.17 0.44 -0.67
CA MET A 1 21.05 -0.28 -1.96
C MET A 1 20.14 0.51 -2.89
N ALA A 2 20.46 0.61 -4.17
CA ALA A 2 19.59 1.28 -5.14
C ALA A 2 18.16 0.69 -5.12
N SER A 3 18.05 -0.64 -5.03
CA SER A 3 16.78 -1.37 -5.02
C SER A 3 15.78 -0.98 -3.93
N ILE A 4 16.21 -0.72 -2.69
CA ILE A 4 15.29 -0.34 -1.60
C ILE A 4 14.75 1.08 -1.80
N ARG A 5 15.61 1.99 -2.30
CA ARG A 5 15.18 3.36 -2.59
C ARG A 5 14.20 3.39 -3.75
N ASP A 6 14.45 2.55 -4.76
CA ASP A 6 13.56 2.44 -5.91
C ASP A 6 12.24 1.79 -5.48
N PHE A 7 12.27 0.72 -4.69
CA PHE A 7 11.05 0.13 -4.12
C PHE A 7 10.23 1.10 -3.26
N LYS A 8 10.87 1.97 -2.46
CA LYS A 8 10.16 3.03 -1.73
C LYS A 8 9.44 4.02 -2.66
N LYS A 9 9.98 4.29 -3.85
CA LYS A 9 9.31 5.12 -4.84
C LYS A 9 8.14 4.36 -5.45
N ASP A 10 8.32 3.08 -5.76
CA ASP A 10 7.26 2.24 -6.32
C ASP A 10 6.07 2.13 -5.37
N VAL A 11 6.32 1.90 -4.07
CA VAL A 11 5.27 1.89 -3.03
C VAL A 11 4.48 3.19 -3.01
N LYS A 12 5.17 4.34 -3.04
CA LYS A 12 4.51 5.66 -3.06
C LYS A 12 3.71 5.87 -4.34
N TYR A 13 4.28 5.50 -5.48
CA TYR A 13 3.65 5.64 -6.78
C TYR A 13 2.36 4.80 -6.85
N LEU A 14 2.45 3.51 -6.52
CA LEU A 14 1.33 2.57 -6.60
C LEU A 14 0.21 2.95 -5.62
N VAL A 15 0.54 3.31 -4.38
CA VAL A 15 -0.48 3.76 -3.41
C VAL A 15 -1.15 5.05 -3.87
N ASN A 16 -0.39 6.03 -4.37
CA ASN A 16 -0.99 7.27 -4.87
C ASN A 16 -1.90 7.00 -6.08
N HIS A 17 -1.44 6.17 -7.02
CA HIS A 17 -2.25 5.79 -8.17
C HIS A 17 -3.56 5.11 -7.75
N PHE A 18 -3.50 4.17 -6.81
CA PHE A 18 -4.67 3.51 -6.26
C PHE A 18 -5.64 4.49 -5.56
N ILE A 19 -5.10 5.47 -4.83
CA ILE A 19 -5.93 6.52 -4.20
C ILE A 19 -6.59 7.41 -5.27
N ASP A 20 -5.91 7.73 -6.37
CA ASP A 20 -6.49 8.48 -7.48
C ASP A 20 -7.65 7.70 -8.15
N GLU A 21 -7.54 6.37 -8.26
CA GLU A 21 -8.62 5.49 -8.70
C GLU A 21 -9.80 5.52 -7.71
N CYS A 22 -9.54 5.43 -6.40
CA CYS A 22 -10.58 5.56 -5.37
C CYS A 22 -11.32 6.90 -5.46
N TYR A 23 -10.60 8.01 -5.70
CA TYR A 23 -11.23 9.32 -5.90
C TYR A 23 -12.04 9.40 -7.18
N THR A 24 -11.58 8.74 -8.25
CA THR A 24 -12.35 8.61 -9.48
C THR A 24 -13.66 7.89 -9.20
N GLN A 25 -13.64 6.78 -8.46
CA GLN A 25 -14.85 6.06 -8.07
C GLN A 25 -15.78 6.93 -7.21
N LEU A 26 -15.27 7.64 -6.20
CA LEU A 26 -16.05 8.58 -5.39
C LEU A 26 -16.76 9.65 -6.21
N ALA A 27 -16.14 10.11 -7.30
CA ALA A 27 -16.72 11.13 -8.17
C ALA A 27 -17.93 10.60 -8.98
N PHE A 28 -18.01 9.29 -9.20
CA PHE A 28 -19.03 8.65 -10.04
C PHE A 28 -19.95 7.66 -9.28
N SER A 29 -19.69 7.38 -8.00
CA SER A 29 -20.46 6.42 -7.18
C SER A 29 -21.72 7.02 -6.55
N VAL A 30 -22.65 6.14 -6.16
CA VAL A 30 -23.84 6.51 -5.38
C VAL A 30 -23.43 6.77 -3.92
N VAL A 31 -24.19 7.60 -3.20
CA VAL A 31 -23.87 8.07 -1.82
C VAL A 31 -23.53 6.93 -0.85
N LEU A 32 -24.10 5.73 -1.03
CA LEU A 32 -23.90 4.59 -0.12
C LEU A 32 -22.46 4.06 -0.14
N ASP A 33 -21.75 4.19 -1.25
CA ASP A 33 -20.41 3.60 -1.42
C ASP A 33 -19.30 4.55 -0.97
N GLN A 34 -19.64 5.81 -0.67
CA GLN A 34 -18.66 6.84 -0.35
C GLN A 34 -17.92 6.57 0.97
N GLU A 35 -18.62 6.10 2.00
CA GLU A 35 -17.99 5.75 3.29
C GLU A 35 -17.02 4.57 3.12
N ASN A 36 -17.43 3.53 2.38
CA ASN A 36 -16.60 2.36 2.11
C ASN A 36 -15.35 2.73 1.31
N THR A 37 -15.47 3.58 0.29
CA THR A 37 -14.31 4.04 -0.48
C THR A 37 -13.37 4.91 0.36
N LEU A 38 -13.89 5.76 1.26
CA LEU A 38 -13.05 6.53 2.18
C LEU A 38 -12.27 5.64 3.17
N ASP A 39 -12.87 4.56 3.65
CA ASP A 39 -12.19 3.57 4.48
C ASP A 39 -11.06 2.87 3.71
N ILE A 40 -11.30 2.51 2.44
CA ILE A 40 -10.27 1.92 1.56
C ILE A 40 -9.10 2.90 1.34
N ILE A 41 -9.37 4.20 1.13
CA ILE A 41 -8.33 5.23 1.02
C ILE A 41 -7.51 5.32 2.31
N SER A 42 -8.17 5.31 3.47
CA SER A 42 -7.51 5.31 4.78
C SER A 42 -6.60 4.08 4.95
N ASP A 43 -7.06 2.89 4.56
CA ASP A 43 -6.27 1.66 4.62
C ASP A 43 -5.06 1.70 3.66
N ALA A 44 -5.20 2.29 2.47
CA ALA A 44 -4.10 2.48 1.53
C ALA A 44 -3.01 3.42 2.09
N LEU A 45 -3.42 4.52 2.75
CA LEU A 45 -2.49 5.44 3.41
C LEU A 45 -1.72 4.75 4.55
N LYS A 46 -2.41 3.94 5.37
CA LYS A 46 -1.78 3.14 6.43
C LYS A 46 -0.79 2.13 5.84
N LEU A 47 -1.17 1.42 4.78
CA LEU A 47 -0.29 0.47 4.09
C LEU A 47 1.01 1.14 3.66
N ARG A 48 0.95 2.31 3.03
CA ARG A 48 2.15 3.07 2.65
C ARG A 48 3.03 3.36 3.85
N ASP A 49 2.45 3.91 4.91
CA ASP A 49 3.21 4.37 6.07
C ASP A 49 3.85 3.17 6.82
N GLU A 50 3.14 2.05 6.92
CA GLU A 50 3.65 0.79 7.46
C GLU A 50 4.82 0.24 6.64
N ILE A 51 4.67 0.13 5.32
CA ILE A 51 5.71 -0.41 4.44
C ILE A 51 6.95 0.49 4.45
N ILE A 52 6.78 1.81 4.35
CA ILE A 52 7.89 2.75 4.43
C ILE A 52 8.60 2.64 5.78
N SER A 53 7.86 2.47 6.88
CA SER A 53 8.43 2.27 8.21
C SER A 53 9.23 0.96 8.30
N LYS A 54 8.69 -0.16 7.82
CA LYS A 54 9.39 -1.47 7.73
C LYS A 54 10.66 -1.38 6.88
N LEU A 55 10.63 -0.62 5.78
CA LEU A 55 11.80 -0.40 4.91
C LEU A 55 12.82 0.60 5.49
N ASN A 56 12.46 1.35 6.52
CA ASN A 56 13.35 2.28 7.23
C ASN A 56 13.93 1.67 8.51
N SER A 57 13.31 0.62 9.06
CA SER A 57 13.81 -0.07 10.25
C SER A 57 15.05 -0.89 9.91
N ASN A 58 16.23 -0.31 10.17
CA ASN A 58 17.54 -0.92 9.87
C ASN A 58 18.06 -1.85 10.99
N SER A 59 17.28 -2.12 12.04
CA SER A 59 17.70 -2.95 13.18
C SER A 59 16.51 -3.38 14.03
N LEU A 60 16.28 -4.68 14.12
CA LEU A 60 15.53 -5.29 15.23
C LEU A 60 16.60 -5.94 16.12
N ASN A 61 16.82 -5.38 17.30
CA ASN A 61 17.68 -5.94 18.36
C ASN A 61 19.18 -6.06 18.04
N GLY A 62 19.78 -5.10 17.35
CA GLY A 62 21.25 -5.01 17.21
C GLY A 62 21.89 -6.04 16.27
N ASN A 63 21.10 -7.01 15.80
CA ASN A 63 21.44 -7.88 14.68
C ASN A 63 20.93 -7.25 13.39
N LYS A 64 21.83 -7.09 12.42
CA LYS A 64 21.54 -6.52 11.11
C LYS A 64 20.55 -7.43 10.37
N ILE A 65 19.24 -7.18 10.46
CA ILE A 65 18.23 -7.82 9.62
C ILE A 65 18.26 -7.14 8.25
N GLU A 66 19.40 -7.28 7.55
CA GLU A 66 19.61 -6.75 6.20
C GLU A 66 19.77 -7.88 5.19
N GLY A 67 19.09 -9.00 5.43
CA GLY A 67 19.00 -10.08 4.46
C GLY A 67 18.08 -9.66 3.31
N LYS A 68 18.47 -9.97 2.07
CA LYS A 68 17.61 -9.86 0.88
C LYS A 68 16.21 -10.47 1.10
N SER A 69 16.15 -11.57 1.88
CA SER A 69 14.91 -12.24 2.25
C SER A 69 13.93 -11.34 3.02
N TYR A 70 14.39 -10.50 3.95
CA TYR A 70 13.51 -9.61 4.73
C TYR A 70 12.84 -8.58 3.84
N TYR A 71 13.61 -7.94 2.95
CA TYR A 71 13.08 -6.96 2.00
C TYR A 71 12.15 -7.61 0.96
N ASN A 72 12.43 -8.84 0.53
CA ASN A 72 11.51 -9.59 -0.33
C ASN A 72 10.17 -9.86 0.37
N THR A 73 10.18 -10.27 1.65
CA THR A 73 8.94 -10.48 2.40
C THR A 73 8.12 -9.19 2.54
N ILE A 74 8.78 -8.04 2.76
CA ILE A 74 8.09 -6.74 2.78
C ILE A 74 7.48 -6.43 1.41
N ALA A 75 8.19 -6.74 0.32
CA ALA A 75 7.68 -6.51 -1.02
C ALA A 75 6.47 -7.41 -1.33
N GLU A 76 6.54 -8.69 -1.01
CA GLU A 76 5.42 -9.63 -1.16
C GLU A 76 4.20 -9.19 -0.35
N ASP A 77 4.39 -8.78 0.92
CA ASP A 77 3.33 -8.24 1.79
C ASP A 77 2.67 -7.00 1.17
N PHE A 78 3.48 -6.08 0.63
CA PHE A 78 2.96 -4.89 -0.04
C PHE A 78 2.12 -5.24 -1.27
N TYR A 79 2.63 -6.10 -2.16
CA TYR A 79 1.90 -6.48 -3.38
C TYR A 79 0.62 -7.25 -3.07
N HIS A 80 0.62 -8.12 -2.08
CA HIS A 80 -0.59 -8.82 -1.66
C HIS A 80 -1.66 -7.85 -1.17
N ARG A 81 -1.28 -6.93 -0.27
CA ARG A 81 -2.24 -6.00 0.35
C ARG A 81 -2.77 -4.96 -0.61
N ILE A 82 -1.97 -4.49 -1.58
CA ILE A 82 -2.49 -3.57 -2.60
C ILE A 82 -3.48 -4.28 -3.53
N ILE A 83 -3.25 -5.55 -3.88
CA ILE A 83 -4.21 -6.36 -4.65
C ILE A 83 -5.52 -6.53 -3.86
N GLU A 84 -5.45 -6.87 -2.57
CA GLU A 84 -6.64 -6.99 -1.72
C GLU A 84 -7.45 -5.68 -1.67
N LEU A 85 -6.77 -4.52 -1.60
CA LEU A 85 -7.44 -3.23 -1.63
C LEU A 85 -8.10 -2.95 -2.98
N THR A 86 -7.46 -3.31 -4.09
CA THR A 86 -8.04 -3.22 -5.43
C THR A 86 -9.27 -4.12 -5.60
N GLU A 87 -9.20 -5.37 -5.14
CA GLU A 87 -10.34 -6.29 -5.15
C GLU A 87 -11.51 -5.76 -4.31
N ARG A 88 -11.21 -5.22 -3.11
CA ARG A 88 -12.22 -4.56 -2.27
C ARG A 88 -12.86 -3.37 -2.98
N LEU A 89 -12.07 -2.53 -3.66
CA LEU A 89 -12.58 -1.37 -4.38
C LEU A 89 -13.53 -1.77 -5.51
N HIS A 90 -13.16 -2.76 -6.32
CA HIS A 90 -14.01 -3.26 -7.41
C HIS A 90 -15.28 -3.95 -6.90
N SER A 91 -15.22 -4.63 -5.75
CA SER A 91 -16.41 -5.24 -5.16
C SER A 91 -17.49 -4.26 -4.68
N LEU A 92 -17.19 -2.96 -4.67
CA LEU A 92 -18.17 -1.90 -4.43
C LEU A 92 -18.85 -1.40 -5.71
N GLU A 93 -18.35 -1.77 -6.89
CA GLU A 93 -18.92 -1.38 -8.19
C GLU A 93 -20.00 -2.37 -8.68
N ASP A 94 -20.00 -3.60 -8.15
CA ASP A 94 -21.00 -4.66 -8.40
C ASP A 94 -22.21 -4.59 -7.43
#